data_AF-A0A4R4MUF0-F1
#
_entry.id   AF-A0A4R4MUF0-F1
#
_cell.length_a   1.000
_cell.length_b   1.000
_cell.length_c   1.000
_cell.angle_alpha   90.00
_cell.angle_beta   90.00
_cell.angle_gamma   90.00
#
_symmetry.space_group_name_H-M   'P 1'
#
loop_
_entity.id
_entity.type
_entity.pdbx_description
1 polymer ?
#
loop_
_entity_poly.entity_id
_entity_poly.type
_entity_poly.pdbx_seq_one_letter_code
_entity_poly.pdbx_strand_id
1 'polypeptide(L)'
;MRSSRTRAAGIAAAVILAGTAGFAAVPAQAGDRGVPPGQRGELISSRPLTNAAALPSAARNRFVTYVSEGSHGQRITVSGTVAVPKGTPPRGGWPVLSWAHGTTGTADICAPSASTAGGPAGDYLSITEKYLDKWVANGFAVVQTDYEGLGTPGGHTYMHGRSEANTVTDMVRAAREADRGIGRDWFVAGHSQGGQATLFTAADLQPPRDIRLRGAVSIAPGSNMSQTFAYVANQYPGAEIALPFMFILLNGAYAADPSMDPDDVLTDEAARIAEAGRTTACSAQLKQFSATLPLDDVFRPGADTSAFERYYEKQEALGLDLKVPTLVVQGTADREVSPASTQNIVRDLCARYGDIAYREFEGADHRGAIDASFQSSLTFVQDLRAGRTPPTTC
;
A
#
# COMPACT_ATOMS: atom_id res chain seq x y z
N MET A 1 0.61 50.67 74.35
CA MET A 1 0.52 49.25 73.92
C MET A 1 0.70 49.22 72.40
N ARG A 2 1.93 49.10 71.90
CA ARG A 2 2.51 47.85 71.35
C ARG A 2 1.53 47.05 70.49
N SER A 3 1.65 47.18 69.16
CA SER A 3 1.56 46.07 68.22
C SER A 3 2.04 46.50 66.84
N SER A 4 3.30 46.18 66.58
CA SER A 4 3.99 46.17 65.29
C SER A 4 3.33 45.23 64.27
N ARG A 5 3.20 45.64 63.01
CA ARG A 5 3.38 44.73 61.87
C ARG A 5 4.11 45.41 60.72
N THR A 6 5.00 44.61 60.16
CA THR A 6 6.12 44.87 59.28
C THR A 6 5.71 45.05 57.81
N ARG A 7 6.56 45.77 57.09
CA ARG A 7 6.53 46.05 55.64
C ARG A 7 6.66 44.77 54.81
N ALA A 8 6.08 44.77 53.61
CA ALA A 8 6.58 44.01 52.48
C ALA A 8 6.44 44.86 51.21
N ALA A 9 7.60 45.25 50.65
CA ALA A 9 7.71 45.91 49.35
C ALA A 9 7.55 44.85 48.26
N GLY A 10 6.62 45.06 47.32
CA GLY A 10 6.45 44.20 46.16
C GLY A 10 7.51 44.51 45.10
N ILE A 11 8.42 43.57 44.88
CA ILE A 11 9.33 43.52 43.74
C ILE A 11 8.54 42.96 42.55
N ALA A 12 8.39 43.74 41.48
CA ALA A 12 7.80 43.27 40.23
C ALA A 12 8.80 42.35 39.52
N ALA A 13 8.50 41.04 39.49
CA ALA A 13 9.23 40.07 38.69
C ALA A 13 8.77 40.13 37.23
N ALA A 14 9.67 40.49 36.33
CA ALA A 14 9.45 40.37 34.88
C ALA A 14 9.54 38.89 34.49
N VAL A 15 8.42 38.31 34.06
CA VAL A 15 8.37 36.96 33.50
C VAL A 15 8.80 37.02 32.04
N ILE A 16 9.96 36.43 31.74
CA ILE A 16 10.38 36.13 30.36
C ILE A 16 9.61 34.88 29.93
N LEU A 17 8.59 35.04 29.08
CA LEU A 17 7.98 33.90 28.38
C LEU A 17 8.96 33.42 27.30
N ALA A 18 9.55 32.25 27.52
CA ALA A 18 10.17 31.47 26.46
C ALA A 18 9.07 30.99 25.51
N GLY A 19 9.06 31.50 24.28
CA GLY A 19 8.13 31.09 23.22
C GLY A 19 8.42 29.66 22.79
N THR A 20 7.57 28.72 23.20
CA THR A 20 7.45 27.42 22.56
C THR A 20 6.80 27.63 21.20
N ALA A 21 7.56 27.42 20.13
CA ALA A 21 7.01 27.30 18.79
C ALA A 21 6.19 26.00 18.72
N GLY A 22 4.92 26.09 19.10
CA GLY A 22 3.96 25.03 18.87
C GLY A 22 3.77 24.87 17.37
N PHE A 23 4.08 23.68 16.85
CA PHE A 23 3.53 23.24 15.57
C PHE A 23 2.01 23.18 15.74
N ALA A 24 1.32 24.23 15.32
CA ALA A 24 -0.10 24.17 15.10
C ALA A 24 -0.33 23.18 13.96
N ALA A 25 -0.80 21.97 14.30
CA ALA A 25 -1.43 21.10 13.33
C ALA A 25 -2.54 21.92 12.67
N VAL A 26 -2.39 22.20 11.37
CA VAL A 26 -3.48 22.77 10.60
C VAL A 26 -4.59 21.72 10.65
N PRO A 27 -5.75 21.99 11.26
CA PRO A 27 -6.86 21.06 11.15
C PRO A 27 -7.19 21.00 9.67
N ALA A 28 -7.14 19.80 9.09
CA ALA A 28 -7.73 19.57 7.79
C ALA A 28 -9.22 19.93 7.93
N GLN A 29 -9.58 21.14 7.50
CA GLN A 29 -10.97 21.53 7.38
C GLN A 29 -11.62 20.49 6.47
N ALA A 30 -12.66 19.84 6.99
CA ALA A 30 -13.60 19.06 6.21
C ALA A 30 -14.31 20.00 5.23
N GLY A 31 -13.63 20.36 4.14
CA GLY A 31 -14.25 20.97 2.97
C GLY A 31 -15.07 19.90 2.26
N ASP A 32 -16.22 20.31 1.73
CA ASP A 32 -17.17 19.51 0.92
C ASP A 32 -16.49 18.32 0.24
N ARG A 33 -16.75 17.11 0.76
CA ARG A 33 -16.21 15.83 0.28
C ARG A 33 -16.93 15.41 -1.01
N GLY A 34 -16.83 16.25 -2.03
CA GLY A 34 -17.37 15.98 -3.36
C GLY A 34 -16.48 15.01 -4.14
N VAL A 35 -17.12 14.18 -4.96
CA VAL A 35 -16.51 13.48 -6.09
C VAL A 35 -15.60 14.46 -6.83
N PRO A 36 -14.27 14.24 -6.92
CA PRO A 36 -13.39 15.20 -7.55
C PRO A 36 -13.79 15.34 -9.02
N PRO A 37 -13.81 16.58 -9.56
CA PRO A 37 -13.99 16.79 -10.98
C PRO A 37 -12.77 16.23 -11.73
N GLY A 38 -12.99 15.77 -12.96
CA GLY A 38 -11.91 15.31 -13.84
C GLY A 38 -12.00 13.85 -14.25
N GLN A 39 -11.04 13.45 -15.08
CA GLN A 39 -10.95 12.09 -15.62
C GLN A 39 -9.99 11.22 -14.82
N ARG A 40 -10.06 9.90 -15.05
CA ARG A 40 -9.13 8.92 -14.45
C ARG A 40 -7.71 9.35 -14.79
N GLY A 41 -6.80 9.33 -13.83
CA GLY A 41 -5.39 9.65 -14.04
C GLY A 41 -5.07 11.13 -14.27
N GLU A 42 -6.04 12.03 -14.11
CA GLU A 42 -5.82 13.48 -14.18
C GLU A 42 -5.10 13.96 -12.91
N LEU A 43 -4.03 14.76 -13.10
CA LEU A 43 -3.28 15.34 -12.00
C LEU A 43 -4.04 16.51 -11.39
N ILE A 44 -4.27 16.45 -10.08
CA ILE A 44 -4.92 17.53 -9.32
C ILE A 44 -3.87 18.53 -8.82
N SER A 45 -2.84 18.02 -8.15
CA SER A 45 -1.79 18.88 -7.58
C SER A 45 -0.45 18.18 -7.57
N SER A 46 0.63 18.99 -7.56
CA SER A 46 1.97 18.47 -7.52
C SER A 46 2.93 19.44 -6.84
N ARG A 47 3.68 18.96 -5.84
CA ARG A 47 4.66 19.74 -5.09
C ARG A 47 5.95 18.95 -4.85
N PRO A 48 7.09 19.61 -4.60
CA PRO A 48 8.30 18.91 -4.18
C PRO A 48 8.05 18.01 -2.95
N LEU A 49 8.63 16.82 -2.95
CA LEU A 49 8.63 15.88 -1.82
C LEU A 49 10.01 15.91 -1.15
N THR A 50 10.02 16.14 0.16
CA THR A 50 11.26 16.30 0.95
C THR A 50 11.28 15.46 2.22
N ASN A 51 10.31 14.55 2.41
CA ASN A 51 10.25 13.64 3.55
C ASN A 51 10.98 12.31 3.23
N ALA A 52 10.78 11.28 4.07
CA ALA A 52 11.48 10.00 3.92
C ALA A 52 11.11 9.24 2.64
N ALA A 53 9.93 9.49 2.06
CA ALA A 53 9.51 8.87 0.80
C ALA A 53 10.26 9.39 -0.43
N ALA A 54 11.15 10.39 -0.29
CA ALA A 54 11.97 10.88 -1.39
C ALA A 54 13.12 9.90 -1.71
N LEU A 55 13.22 9.48 -2.97
CA LEU A 55 14.26 8.56 -3.43
C LEU A 55 15.55 9.32 -3.77
N PRO A 56 16.69 9.06 -3.09
CA PRO A 56 17.92 9.85 -3.20
C PRO A 56 18.62 9.78 -4.58
N SER A 57 18.40 8.70 -5.34
CA SER A 57 18.93 8.56 -6.69
C SER A 57 18.16 9.41 -7.72
N ALA A 58 16.97 9.91 -7.37
CA ALA A 58 16.16 10.76 -8.25
C ALA A 58 16.76 12.17 -8.41
N ALA A 59 16.52 12.78 -9.58
CA ALA A 59 16.75 14.20 -9.77
C ALA A 59 15.62 15.06 -9.17
N ARG A 60 14.40 14.52 -9.15
CA ARG A 60 13.20 15.18 -8.61
C ARG A 60 12.32 14.16 -7.92
N ASN A 61 11.89 14.48 -6.71
CA ASN A 61 10.84 13.76 -5.99
C ASN A 61 9.64 14.70 -5.82
N ARG A 62 8.43 14.20 -6.10
CA ARG A 62 7.20 14.98 -6.04
C ARG A 62 6.13 14.22 -5.28
N PHE A 63 5.39 14.94 -4.44
CA PHE A 63 4.11 14.52 -3.92
C PHE A 63 3.05 14.94 -4.94
N VAL A 64 2.12 14.06 -5.25
CA VAL A 64 1.01 14.35 -6.15
C VAL A 64 -0.32 13.95 -5.52
N THR A 65 -1.37 14.65 -5.92
CA THR A 65 -2.75 14.15 -5.83
C THR A 65 -3.34 14.04 -7.22
N TYR A 66 -4.18 13.03 -7.44
CA TYR A 66 -4.75 12.73 -8.75
C TYR A 66 -6.12 12.05 -8.62
N VAL A 67 -6.87 12.03 -9.72
CA VAL A 67 -8.21 11.42 -9.79
C VAL A 67 -8.12 9.95 -10.17
N SER A 68 -8.87 9.07 -9.49
CA SER A 68 -9.08 7.66 -9.90
C SER A 68 -10.57 7.25 -9.81
N GLU A 69 -10.93 5.95 -9.85
CA GLU A 69 -12.18 5.46 -9.18
C GLU A 69 -11.86 4.41 -8.15
N GLY A 70 -12.64 4.49 -7.08
CA GLY A 70 -12.60 3.56 -5.98
C GLY A 70 -13.44 2.31 -6.21
N SER A 71 -13.61 1.59 -5.12
CA SER A 71 -14.31 0.31 -5.00
C SER A 71 -15.73 0.29 -5.58
N HIS A 72 -16.48 1.40 -5.52
CA HIS A 72 -17.86 1.49 -6.02
C HIS A 72 -17.99 2.16 -7.40
N GLY A 73 -16.90 2.38 -8.14
CA GLY A 73 -16.95 3.05 -9.44
C GLY A 73 -17.00 4.59 -9.37
N GLN A 74 -16.96 5.17 -8.17
CA GLN A 74 -17.01 6.61 -7.92
C GLN A 74 -15.64 7.26 -8.10
N ARG A 75 -15.60 8.51 -8.60
CA ARG A 75 -14.32 9.25 -8.62
C ARG A 75 -13.82 9.47 -7.20
N ILE A 76 -12.51 9.31 -7.03
CA ILE A 76 -11.81 9.53 -5.77
C ILE A 76 -10.54 10.35 -6.01
N THR A 77 -10.13 11.10 -4.99
CA THR A 77 -8.82 11.73 -4.94
C THR A 77 -7.85 10.77 -4.26
N VAL A 78 -6.71 10.54 -4.88
CA VAL A 78 -5.66 9.66 -4.36
C VAL A 78 -4.34 10.42 -4.32
N SER A 79 -3.50 10.16 -3.32
CA SER A 79 -2.14 10.71 -3.24
C SER A 79 -1.08 9.68 -3.63
N GLY A 80 0.13 10.16 -3.89
CA GLY A 80 1.26 9.32 -4.21
C GLY A 80 2.55 10.09 -4.41
N THR A 81 3.61 9.37 -4.78
CA THR A 81 4.94 9.92 -5.02
C THR A 81 5.42 9.65 -6.44
N VAL A 82 6.15 10.61 -7.02
CA VAL A 82 6.79 10.53 -8.33
C VAL A 82 8.27 10.82 -8.17
N ALA A 83 9.12 9.87 -8.53
CA ALA A 83 10.57 9.99 -8.53
C ALA A 83 11.10 9.92 -9.97
N VAL A 84 11.71 11.02 -10.44
CA VAL A 84 12.25 11.14 -11.81
C VAL A 84 13.76 10.95 -11.80
N PRO A 85 14.33 10.06 -12.64
CA PRO A 85 15.77 9.78 -12.66
C PRO A 85 16.62 10.98 -13.05
N LYS A 86 17.89 10.92 -12.70
CA LYS A 86 18.93 11.81 -13.21
C LYS A 86 19.24 11.49 -14.68
N GLY A 87 19.65 12.51 -15.44
CA GLY A 87 20.06 12.37 -16.84
C GLY A 87 19.00 12.84 -17.84
N THR A 88 19.17 12.43 -19.10
CA THR A 88 18.27 12.78 -20.21
C THR A 88 17.31 11.62 -20.49
N PRO A 89 15.99 11.86 -20.57
CA PRO A 89 15.04 10.80 -20.92
C PRO A 89 15.40 10.16 -22.27
N PRO A 90 15.31 8.83 -22.42
CA PRO A 90 15.51 8.17 -23.70
C PRO A 90 14.39 8.54 -24.69
N ARG A 91 14.53 8.14 -25.95
CA ARG A 91 13.47 8.31 -26.95
C ARG A 91 12.18 7.64 -26.46
N GLY A 92 11.11 8.41 -26.36
CA GLY A 92 9.82 7.95 -25.81
C GLY A 92 9.60 8.24 -24.33
N GLY A 93 10.58 8.84 -23.65
CA GLY A 93 10.53 9.20 -22.22
C GLY A 93 11.06 8.10 -21.31
N TRP A 94 11.21 8.40 -20.03
CA TRP A 94 11.62 7.42 -19.02
C TRP A 94 10.63 6.25 -18.97
N PRO A 95 11.09 4.98 -19.00
CA PRO A 95 10.22 3.85 -18.66
C PRO A 95 9.73 4.01 -17.22
N VAL A 96 8.49 3.60 -16.96
CA VAL A 96 7.89 3.76 -15.63
C VAL A 96 7.83 2.43 -14.91
N LEU A 97 8.22 2.42 -13.64
CA LEU A 97 7.84 1.38 -12.69
C LEU A 97 6.77 1.95 -11.76
N SER A 98 5.53 1.45 -11.88
CA SER A 98 4.47 1.73 -10.91
C SER A 98 4.56 0.71 -9.78
N TRP A 99 4.88 1.17 -8.58
CA TRP A 99 4.99 0.34 -7.40
C TRP A 99 3.65 0.28 -6.65
N ALA A 100 3.11 -0.93 -6.57
CA ALA A 100 2.00 -1.29 -5.71
C ALA A 100 2.57 -1.75 -4.36
N HIS A 101 2.42 -0.94 -3.31
CA HIS A 101 2.97 -1.27 -2.01
C HIS A 101 2.17 -2.38 -1.30
N GLY A 102 2.87 -3.16 -0.48
CA GLY A 102 2.30 -4.05 0.52
C GLY A 102 1.73 -3.31 1.73
N THR A 103 1.23 -4.08 2.68
CA THR A 103 0.42 -3.57 3.79
C THR A 103 1.17 -2.61 4.71
N THR A 104 0.82 -1.34 4.66
CA THR A 104 1.30 -0.33 5.63
C THR A 104 0.29 -0.11 6.76
N GLY A 105 -1.01 -0.24 6.50
CA GLY A 105 -2.11 -0.05 7.45
C GLY A 105 -3.37 0.47 6.75
N THR A 106 -4.37 0.89 7.52
CA THR A 106 -5.63 1.48 6.99
C THR A 106 -5.85 2.92 7.41
N ALA A 107 -5.04 3.47 8.31
CA ALA A 107 -5.10 4.87 8.74
C ALA A 107 -4.29 5.79 7.81
N ASP A 108 -4.69 7.05 7.68
CA ASP A 108 -4.01 8.04 6.82
C ASP A 108 -2.52 8.21 7.12
N ILE A 109 -2.11 8.08 8.39
CA ILE A 109 -0.70 8.16 8.80
C ILE A 109 0.16 7.04 8.23
N CYS A 110 -0.46 5.99 7.68
CA CYS A 110 0.20 4.83 7.08
C CYS A 110 0.42 5.00 5.57
N ALA A 111 -0.07 6.09 4.98
CA ALA A 111 0.12 6.38 3.56
C ALA A 111 1.63 6.48 3.23
N PRO A 112 2.15 5.72 2.25
CA PRO A 112 3.56 5.77 1.87
C PRO A 112 4.06 7.17 1.53
N SER A 113 3.25 8.02 0.88
CA SER A 113 3.65 9.39 0.54
C SER A 113 3.84 10.30 1.75
N ALA A 114 3.28 9.93 2.91
CA ALA A 114 3.44 10.62 4.18
C ALA A 114 4.61 10.08 5.01
N SER A 115 5.43 9.16 4.47
CA SER A 115 6.57 8.53 5.17
C SER A 115 7.48 9.55 5.86
N THR A 116 7.81 9.27 7.12
CA THR A 116 8.78 10.02 7.92
C THR A 116 9.84 9.08 8.49
N ALA A 117 11.03 9.61 8.76
CA ALA A 117 12.09 8.82 9.37
C ALA A 117 11.66 8.36 10.77
N GLY A 118 11.64 7.03 10.98
CA GLY A 118 11.12 6.44 12.22
C GLY A 118 9.59 6.52 12.37
N GLY A 119 8.86 6.83 11.29
CA GLY A 119 7.41 6.89 11.27
C GLY A 119 6.74 5.53 11.47
N PRO A 120 5.40 5.52 11.65
CA PRO A 120 4.67 4.34 12.12
C PRO A 120 4.66 3.16 11.14
N ALA A 121 4.84 3.41 9.84
CA ALA A 121 4.98 2.38 8.79
C ALA A 121 6.44 2.18 8.32
N GLY A 122 7.41 2.76 9.03
CA GLY A 122 8.81 2.82 8.60
C GLY A 122 9.53 1.46 8.53
N ASP A 123 9.05 0.46 9.26
CA ASP A 123 9.60 -0.91 9.25
C ASP A 123 9.48 -1.58 7.87
N TYR A 124 8.36 -1.35 7.19
CA TYR A 124 8.14 -1.79 5.82
C TYR A 124 8.68 -0.78 4.80
N LEU A 125 8.34 0.50 4.97
CA LEU A 125 8.66 1.53 3.97
C LEU A 125 10.17 1.71 3.76
N SER A 126 10.99 1.57 4.81
CA SER A 126 12.45 1.68 4.67
C SER A 126 13.09 0.57 3.83
N ILE A 127 12.44 -0.60 3.72
CA ILE A 127 12.86 -1.69 2.84
C ILE A 127 12.46 -1.36 1.40
N THR A 128 11.21 -0.95 1.19
CA THR A 128 10.72 -0.63 -0.16
C THR A 128 11.37 0.60 -0.75
N GLU A 129 11.61 1.66 0.03
CA GLU A 129 12.29 2.88 -0.44
C GLU A 129 13.68 2.55 -0.99
N LYS A 130 14.44 1.64 -0.35
CA LYS A 130 15.73 1.15 -0.85
C LYS A 130 15.58 0.35 -2.14
N TYR A 131 14.58 -0.52 -2.21
CA TYR A 131 14.29 -1.30 -3.43
C TYR A 131 13.92 -0.38 -4.61
N LEU A 132 13.08 0.62 -4.37
CA LEU A 132 12.64 1.60 -5.37
C LEU A 132 13.77 2.54 -5.80
N ASP A 133 14.65 2.94 -4.89
CA ASP A 133 15.81 3.76 -5.24
C ASP A 133 16.73 3.05 -6.25
N LYS A 134 16.87 1.72 -6.15
CA LYS A 134 17.62 0.92 -7.14
C LYS A 134 16.99 1.01 -8.54
N TRP A 135 15.66 1.08 -8.64
CA TRP A 135 14.98 1.27 -9.93
C TRP A 135 15.22 2.66 -10.52
N VAL A 136 15.15 3.71 -9.69
CA VAL A 136 15.50 5.06 -10.11
C VAL A 136 16.95 5.14 -10.59
N ALA A 137 17.88 4.52 -9.86
CA ALA A 137 19.29 4.43 -10.23
C ALA A 137 19.51 3.69 -11.57
N ASN A 138 18.60 2.78 -11.93
CA ASN A 138 18.59 2.07 -13.22
C ASN A 138 17.79 2.79 -14.33
N GLY A 139 17.47 4.08 -14.14
CA GLY A 139 16.86 4.93 -15.17
C GLY A 139 15.37 4.69 -15.38
N PHE A 140 14.65 4.27 -14.34
CA PHE A 140 13.18 4.20 -14.36
C PHE A 140 12.57 5.36 -13.59
N ALA A 141 11.57 6.03 -14.17
CA ALA A 141 10.67 6.84 -13.37
C ALA A 141 9.90 5.90 -12.45
N VAL A 142 9.98 6.13 -11.14
CA VAL A 142 9.28 5.33 -10.15
C VAL A 142 8.09 6.13 -9.65
N VAL A 143 6.91 5.52 -9.70
CA VAL A 143 5.68 6.11 -9.17
C VAL A 143 5.08 5.15 -8.15
N GLN A 144 4.53 5.69 -7.08
CA GLN A 144 3.92 4.89 -6.02
C GLN A 144 2.62 5.58 -5.60
N THR A 145 1.51 4.87 -5.73
CA THR A 145 0.23 5.34 -5.20
C THR A 145 0.12 5.02 -3.71
N ASP A 146 -0.70 5.77 -2.98
CA ASP A 146 -1.09 5.42 -1.61
C ASP A 146 -2.32 4.48 -1.55
N TYR A 147 -3.02 4.22 -2.67
CA TYR A 147 -4.36 3.61 -2.76
C TYR A 147 -5.52 4.49 -2.28
N GLU A 148 -6.74 4.04 -2.61
CA GLU A 148 -7.99 4.64 -2.12
C GLU A 148 -7.98 4.74 -0.60
N GLY A 149 -8.33 5.91 -0.05
CA GLY A 149 -8.58 6.10 1.37
C GLY A 149 -7.33 6.05 2.28
N LEU A 150 -6.12 6.10 1.71
CA LEU A 150 -4.88 6.28 2.46
C LEU A 150 -4.29 7.66 2.17
N GLY A 151 -4.38 8.56 3.15
CA GLY A 151 -3.86 9.93 3.06
C GLY A 151 -4.81 10.90 2.34
N THR A 152 -5.99 10.42 1.94
CA THR A 152 -7.05 11.19 1.28
C THR A 152 -8.43 10.80 1.84
N PRO A 153 -9.48 11.62 1.64
CA PRO A 153 -10.79 11.35 2.23
C PRO A 153 -11.36 9.97 1.85
N GLY A 154 -11.85 9.24 2.85
CA GLY A 154 -12.43 7.90 2.69
C GLY A 154 -11.81 6.92 3.69
N GLY A 155 -12.21 5.65 3.63
CA GLY A 155 -11.52 4.56 4.29
C GLY A 155 -10.76 3.72 3.27
N HIS A 156 -9.61 3.17 3.66
CA HIS A 156 -8.85 2.28 2.77
C HIS A 156 -9.58 0.96 2.58
N THR A 157 -10.08 0.69 1.37
CA THR A 157 -10.71 -0.59 1.00
C THR A 157 -9.65 -1.66 0.75
N TYR A 158 -8.94 -2.03 1.82
CA TYR A 158 -7.78 -2.92 1.78
C TYR A 158 -8.08 -4.23 1.04
N MET A 159 -7.19 -4.59 0.10
CA MET A 159 -7.28 -5.74 -0.79
C MET A 159 -8.45 -5.70 -1.80
N HIS A 160 -9.07 -4.54 -2.06
CA HIS A 160 -10.06 -4.40 -3.13
C HIS A 160 -9.35 -4.32 -4.50
N GLY A 161 -9.14 -5.47 -5.14
CA GLY A 161 -8.21 -5.61 -6.28
C GLY A 161 -8.47 -4.66 -7.44
N ARG A 162 -9.74 -4.41 -7.81
CA ARG A 162 -10.07 -3.44 -8.89
C ARG A 162 -9.74 -1.99 -8.52
N SER A 163 -9.96 -1.59 -7.27
CA SER A 163 -9.67 -0.22 -6.82
C SER A 163 -8.15 0.00 -6.77
N GLU A 164 -7.41 -0.98 -6.24
CA GLU A 164 -5.94 -0.93 -6.20
C GLU A 164 -5.36 -0.88 -7.62
N ALA A 165 -5.82 -1.74 -8.54
CA ALA A 165 -5.39 -1.71 -9.95
C ALA A 165 -5.67 -0.37 -10.65
N ASN A 166 -6.83 0.23 -10.38
CA ASN A 166 -7.18 1.55 -10.90
C ASN A 166 -6.18 2.61 -10.44
N THR A 167 -5.91 2.68 -9.13
CA THR A 167 -4.99 3.69 -8.57
C THR A 167 -3.54 3.49 -9.04
N VAL A 168 -3.06 2.24 -9.11
CA VAL A 168 -1.73 1.89 -9.66
C VAL A 168 -1.58 2.35 -11.11
N THR A 169 -2.63 2.18 -11.92
CA THR A 169 -2.64 2.55 -13.34
C THR A 169 -2.76 4.06 -13.54
N ASP A 170 -3.69 4.70 -12.82
CA ASP A 170 -3.98 6.13 -12.94
C ASP A 170 -2.82 7.01 -12.44
N MET A 171 -2.07 6.53 -11.44
CA MET A 171 -0.84 7.17 -10.96
C MET A 171 0.20 7.35 -12.08
N VAL A 172 0.29 6.42 -13.03
CA VAL A 172 1.19 6.54 -14.20
C VAL A 172 0.78 7.71 -15.10
N ARG A 173 -0.53 7.90 -15.32
CA ARG A 173 -1.05 9.00 -16.15
C ARG A 173 -0.82 10.35 -15.46
N ALA A 174 -1.10 10.43 -14.16
CA ALA A 174 -0.88 11.63 -13.36
C ALA A 174 0.60 12.02 -13.32
N ALA A 175 1.51 11.04 -13.20
CA ALA A 175 2.95 11.30 -13.22
C ALA A 175 3.42 11.91 -14.55
N ARG A 176 2.84 11.47 -15.68
CA ARG A 176 3.16 12.03 -17.01
C ARG A 176 2.69 13.47 -17.19
N GLU A 177 1.63 13.87 -16.51
CA GLU A 177 1.20 15.27 -16.44
C GLU A 177 2.12 16.09 -15.53
N ALA A 178 2.60 15.50 -14.43
CA ALA A 178 3.54 16.13 -13.50
C ALA A 178 4.95 16.32 -14.08
N ASP A 179 5.39 15.43 -14.96
CA ASP A 179 6.67 15.52 -15.67
C ASP A 179 6.58 14.93 -17.09
N ARG A 180 6.67 15.81 -18.09
CA ARG A 180 6.57 15.43 -19.52
C ARG A 180 7.71 14.52 -20.01
N GLY A 181 8.78 14.35 -19.23
CA GLY A 181 9.86 13.42 -19.52
C GLY A 181 9.51 11.96 -19.23
N ILE A 182 8.42 11.70 -18.50
CA ILE A 182 7.93 10.36 -18.19
C ILE A 182 7.23 9.77 -19.43
N GLY A 183 7.66 8.56 -19.82
CA GLY A 183 7.21 7.85 -21.01
C GLY A 183 5.83 7.20 -20.87
N ARG A 184 5.42 6.49 -21.91
CA ARG A 184 4.14 5.76 -21.96
C ARG A 184 4.26 4.27 -21.63
N ASP A 185 5.45 3.71 -21.80
CA ASP A 185 5.74 2.32 -21.48
C ASP A 185 5.99 2.18 -20.00
N TRP A 186 5.22 1.30 -19.36
CA TRP A 186 5.31 1.11 -17.92
C TRP A 186 5.22 -0.37 -17.54
N PHE A 187 5.67 -0.64 -16.31
CA PHE A 187 5.68 -1.93 -15.67
C PHE A 187 5.06 -1.77 -14.29
N VAL A 188 4.31 -2.76 -13.84
CA VAL A 188 3.82 -2.80 -12.46
C VAL A 188 4.70 -3.76 -11.66
N ALA A 189 5.06 -3.38 -10.44
CA ALA A 189 5.65 -4.30 -9.49
C ALA A 189 5.02 -4.07 -8.11
N GLY A 190 4.88 -5.11 -7.32
CA GLY A 190 4.33 -4.96 -5.98
C GLY A 190 4.55 -6.15 -5.09
N HIS A 191 4.37 -5.94 -3.79
CA HIS A 191 4.64 -6.93 -2.74
C HIS A 191 3.42 -7.15 -1.86
N SER A 192 3.15 -8.39 -1.42
CA SER A 192 2.07 -8.71 -0.48
C SER A 192 0.71 -8.25 -1.00
N GLN A 193 0.01 -7.34 -0.32
CA GLN A 193 -1.16 -6.61 -0.86
C GLN A 193 -0.90 -6.09 -2.28
N GLY A 194 0.21 -5.37 -2.47
CA GLY A 194 0.62 -4.86 -3.77
C GLY A 194 0.97 -5.94 -4.79
N GLY A 195 1.34 -7.14 -4.33
CA GLY A 195 1.52 -8.31 -5.20
C GLY A 195 0.19 -8.80 -5.78
N GLN A 196 -0.89 -8.78 -4.99
CA GLN A 196 -2.25 -9.03 -5.47
C GLN A 196 -2.72 -7.90 -6.40
N ALA A 197 -2.52 -6.64 -6.01
CA ALA A 197 -2.88 -5.48 -6.84
C ALA A 197 -2.16 -5.50 -8.19
N THR A 198 -0.92 -5.98 -8.22
CA THR A 198 -0.13 -6.22 -9.43
C THR A 198 -0.79 -7.24 -10.36
N LEU A 199 -1.32 -8.34 -9.82
CA LEU A 199 -2.04 -9.35 -10.61
C LEU A 199 -3.36 -8.82 -11.16
N PHE A 200 -4.12 -8.06 -10.36
CA PHE A 200 -5.33 -7.37 -10.84
C PHE A 200 -5.01 -6.34 -11.93
N THR A 201 -3.92 -5.59 -11.77
CA THR A 201 -3.43 -4.64 -12.79
C THR A 201 -3.06 -5.36 -14.08
N ALA A 202 -2.39 -6.52 -13.99
CA ALA A 202 -2.03 -7.33 -15.13
C ALA A 202 -3.23 -7.99 -15.82
N ALA A 203 -4.36 -8.14 -15.12
CA ALA A 203 -5.60 -8.71 -15.62
C ALA A 203 -6.60 -7.68 -16.16
N ASP A 204 -6.27 -6.37 -16.13
CA ASP A 204 -7.19 -5.32 -16.54
C ASP A 204 -7.65 -5.50 -18.00
N LEU A 205 -8.96 -5.58 -18.18
CA LEU A 205 -9.62 -5.77 -19.47
C LEU A 205 -9.84 -4.46 -20.22
N GLN A 206 -9.75 -3.32 -19.54
CA GLN A 206 -9.99 -1.99 -20.12
C GLN A 206 -8.83 -1.02 -19.86
N PRO A 207 -7.58 -1.40 -20.17
CA PRO A 207 -6.45 -0.55 -19.90
C PRO A 207 -6.54 0.75 -20.70
N PRO A 208 -6.13 1.88 -20.12
CA PRO A 208 -6.14 3.17 -20.80
C PRO A 208 -5.24 3.15 -22.05
N ARG A 209 -5.69 3.79 -23.13
CA ARG A 209 -5.00 3.73 -24.44
C ARG A 209 -3.78 4.64 -24.56
N ASP A 210 -3.61 5.60 -23.66
CA ASP A 210 -2.55 6.61 -23.68
C ASP A 210 -1.25 6.15 -23.00
N ILE A 211 -1.30 5.03 -22.28
CA ILE A 211 -0.15 4.34 -21.67
C ILE A 211 -0.20 2.85 -22.03
N ARG A 212 0.93 2.14 -21.89
CA ARG A 212 1.04 0.74 -22.30
C ARG A 212 1.74 -0.07 -21.23
N LEU A 213 0.98 -0.93 -20.55
CA LEU A 213 1.53 -1.89 -19.60
C LEU A 213 2.32 -2.95 -20.37
N ARG A 214 3.59 -3.15 -20.00
CA ARG A 214 4.51 -4.03 -20.71
C ARG A 214 4.78 -5.34 -19.99
N GLY A 215 4.57 -5.38 -18.69
CA GLY A 215 4.74 -6.57 -17.86
C GLY A 215 4.54 -6.28 -16.38
N ALA A 216 4.44 -7.34 -15.59
CA ALA A 216 4.14 -7.29 -14.17
C ALA A 216 5.14 -8.11 -13.35
N VAL A 217 5.48 -7.63 -12.15
CA VAL A 217 6.32 -8.35 -11.17
C VAL A 217 5.57 -8.44 -9.83
N SER A 218 4.92 -9.57 -9.59
CA SER A 218 4.14 -9.81 -8.37
C SER A 218 4.99 -10.57 -7.35
N ILE A 219 5.28 -9.95 -6.21
CA ILE A 219 6.13 -10.50 -5.15
C ILE A 219 5.23 -10.93 -3.99
N ALA A 220 5.22 -12.23 -3.67
CA ALA A 220 4.42 -12.83 -2.60
C ALA A 220 2.98 -12.31 -2.57
N PRO A 221 2.17 -12.52 -3.64
CA PRO A 221 0.84 -11.95 -3.75
C PRO A 221 -0.09 -12.36 -2.60
N GLY A 222 -0.69 -11.36 -1.95
CA GLY A 222 -1.69 -11.58 -0.90
C GLY A 222 -2.83 -12.48 -1.38
N SER A 223 -3.22 -13.43 -0.55
CA SER A 223 -4.17 -14.49 -0.91
C SER A 223 -4.83 -15.11 0.32
N ASN A 224 -5.91 -15.87 0.09
CA ASN A 224 -6.68 -16.56 1.12
C ASN A 224 -7.30 -15.60 2.15
N MET A 225 -7.61 -14.36 1.75
CA MET A 225 -8.17 -13.34 2.64
C MET A 225 -9.49 -13.82 3.26
N SER A 226 -10.34 -14.44 2.44
CA SER A 226 -11.63 -15.02 2.86
C SER A 226 -11.49 -16.04 3.98
N GLN A 227 -10.38 -16.79 4.01
CA GLN A 227 -10.15 -17.87 4.99
C GLN A 227 -9.55 -17.36 6.31
N THR A 228 -9.11 -16.09 6.36
CA THR A 228 -8.33 -15.57 7.49
C THR A 228 -9.14 -15.61 8.80
N PHE A 229 -10.47 -15.40 8.73
CA PHE A 229 -11.32 -15.40 9.92
C PHE A 229 -11.37 -16.79 10.54
N ALA A 230 -11.76 -17.78 9.74
CA ALA A 230 -11.77 -19.17 10.15
C ALA A 230 -10.38 -19.61 10.64
N TYR A 231 -9.31 -19.12 10.03
CA TYR A 231 -7.96 -19.48 10.43
C TYR A 231 -7.59 -19.01 11.84
N VAL A 232 -7.96 -17.76 12.18
CA VAL A 232 -7.79 -17.20 13.54
C VAL A 232 -8.75 -17.86 14.53
N ALA A 233 -10.02 -17.98 14.19
CA ALA A 233 -11.07 -18.50 15.07
C ALA A 233 -10.84 -19.97 15.47
N ASN A 234 -10.30 -20.78 14.54
CA ASN A 234 -9.95 -22.17 14.81
C ASN A 234 -8.53 -22.35 15.38
N GLN A 235 -7.80 -21.26 15.62
CA GLN A 235 -6.44 -21.27 16.21
C GLN A 235 -5.47 -22.19 15.45
N TYR A 236 -5.54 -22.19 14.11
CA TYR A 236 -4.61 -23.00 13.33
C TYR A 236 -3.15 -22.54 13.54
N PRO A 237 -2.14 -23.42 13.37
CA PRO A 237 -0.74 -23.06 13.61
C PRO A 237 -0.33 -21.86 12.75
N GLY A 238 0.08 -20.75 13.37
CA GLY A 238 0.39 -19.48 12.71
C GLY A 238 -0.72 -18.43 12.77
N ALA A 239 -1.86 -18.70 13.42
CA ALA A 239 -2.98 -17.77 13.60
C ALA A 239 -2.55 -16.43 14.23
N GLU A 240 -1.55 -16.45 15.12
CA GLU A 240 -0.96 -15.26 15.73
C GLU A 240 -0.28 -14.33 14.72
N ILE A 241 0.24 -14.88 13.61
CA ILE A 241 0.83 -14.10 12.51
C ILE A 241 -0.30 -13.45 11.68
N ALA A 242 -1.43 -14.14 11.51
CA ALA A 242 -2.58 -13.69 10.73
C ALA A 242 -3.46 -12.65 11.47
N LEU A 243 -3.52 -12.72 12.80
CA LEU A 243 -4.36 -11.87 13.66
C LEU A 243 -4.24 -10.35 13.38
N PRO A 244 -3.04 -9.74 13.31
CA PRO A 244 -2.93 -8.31 12.99
C PRO A 244 -3.50 -7.96 11.61
N PHE A 245 -3.43 -8.87 10.64
CA PHE A 245 -3.99 -8.68 9.30
C PHE A 245 -5.50 -8.90 9.28
N MET A 246 -6.07 -9.72 10.18
CA MET A 246 -7.51 -9.83 10.37
C MET A 246 -8.13 -8.46 10.69
N PHE A 247 -7.52 -7.67 11.58
CA PHE A 247 -8.00 -6.32 11.87
C PHE A 247 -7.95 -5.39 10.66
N ILE A 248 -6.89 -5.48 9.84
CA ILE A 248 -6.75 -4.68 8.62
C ILE A 248 -7.80 -5.10 7.57
N LEU A 249 -8.06 -6.40 7.42
CA LEU A 249 -9.10 -6.91 6.53
C LEU A 249 -10.50 -6.47 6.99
N LEU A 250 -10.80 -6.53 8.29
CA LEU A 250 -12.08 -6.05 8.82
C LEU A 250 -12.28 -4.57 8.56
N ASN A 251 -11.24 -3.76 8.75
CA ASN A 251 -11.27 -2.33 8.44
C ASN A 251 -11.44 -2.07 6.93
N GLY A 252 -10.80 -2.87 6.08
CA GLY A 252 -10.94 -2.80 4.63
C GLY A 252 -12.33 -3.16 4.14
N ALA A 253 -12.91 -4.23 4.69
CA ALA A 253 -14.28 -4.64 4.43
C ALA A 253 -15.27 -3.56 4.87
N TYR A 254 -15.12 -3.01 6.08
CA TYR A 254 -15.95 -1.93 6.59
C TYR A 254 -15.88 -0.66 5.72
N ALA A 255 -14.68 -0.32 5.24
CA ALA A 255 -14.50 0.80 4.32
C ALA A 255 -15.18 0.57 2.96
N ALA A 256 -15.26 -0.68 2.51
CA ALA A 256 -15.91 -1.08 1.26
C ALA A 256 -17.42 -1.25 1.42
N ASP A 257 -17.91 -1.62 2.60
CA ASP A 257 -19.33 -1.75 2.90
C ASP A 257 -19.53 -1.64 4.42
N PRO A 258 -20.11 -0.52 4.90
CA PRO A 258 -20.29 -0.28 6.32
C PRO A 258 -21.20 -1.30 7.06
N SER A 259 -21.90 -2.20 6.36
CA SER A 259 -22.63 -3.30 7.00
C SER A 259 -21.72 -4.42 7.54
N MET A 260 -20.44 -4.43 7.16
CA MET A 260 -19.40 -5.31 7.72
C MET A 260 -18.66 -4.58 8.86
N ASP A 261 -19.40 -4.18 9.90
CA ASP A 261 -18.85 -3.47 11.05
C ASP A 261 -17.97 -4.42 11.90
N PRO A 262 -16.69 -4.10 12.18
CA PRO A 262 -15.85 -4.91 13.05
C PRO A 262 -16.45 -5.09 14.46
N ASP A 263 -17.23 -4.13 14.95
CA ASP A 263 -17.84 -4.19 16.29
C ASP A 263 -18.94 -5.26 16.40
N ASP A 264 -19.47 -5.75 15.27
CA ASP A 264 -20.45 -6.84 15.26
C ASP A 264 -19.81 -8.21 15.52
N VAL A 265 -18.52 -8.36 15.20
CA VAL A 265 -17.81 -9.66 15.25
C VAL A 265 -16.73 -9.72 16.32
N LEU A 266 -16.14 -8.58 16.72
CA LEU A 266 -15.02 -8.53 17.64
C LEU A 266 -15.46 -8.37 19.11
N THR A 267 -14.68 -8.94 20.04
CA THR A 267 -14.79 -8.58 21.46
C THR A 267 -14.40 -7.12 21.67
N ASP A 268 -14.79 -6.52 22.80
CA ASP A 268 -14.50 -5.10 23.08
C ASP A 268 -13.00 -4.78 23.07
N GLU A 269 -12.15 -5.73 23.46
CA GLU A 269 -10.69 -5.56 23.39
C GLU A 269 -10.17 -5.60 21.96
N ALA A 270 -10.60 -6.59 21.19
CA ALA A 270 -10.21 -6.73 19.79
C ALA A 270 -10.73 -5.57 18.92
N ALA A 271 -11.95 -5.08 19.20
CA ALA A 271 -12.55 -3.92 18.53
C ALA A 271 -11.71 -2.63 18.71
N ARG A 272 -11.14 -2.41 19.91
CA ARG A 272 -10.23 -1.27 20.14
C ARG A 272 -8.97 -1.34 19.29
N ILE A 273 -8.47 -2.55 18.99
CA ILE A 273 -7.32 -2.74 18.10
C ILE A 273 -7.70 -2.43 16.65
N ALA A 274 -8.88 -2.89 16.20
CA ALA A 274 -9.40 -2.56 14.86
C ALA A 274 -9.60 -1.05 14.68
N GLU A 275 -10.22 -0.38 15.65
CA GLU A 275 -10.42 1.08 15.68
C GLU A 275 -9.08 1.83 15.64
N ALA A 276 -8.09 1.39 16.42
CA ALA A 276 -6.74 1.96 16.33
C ALA A 276 -6.18 1.85 14.91
N GLY A 277 -6.38 0.71 14.24
CA GLY A 277 -5.97 0.50 12.85
C GLY A 277 -6.64 1.43 11.83
N ARG A 278 -7.86 1.91 12.11
CA ARG A 278 -8.56 2.89 11.25
C ARG A 278 -8.11 4.32 11.48
N THR A 279 -7.55 4.63 12.65
CA THR A 279 -7.37 6.02 13.09
C THR A 279 -5.92 6.43 13.34
N THR A 280 -5.15 5.58 14.02
CA THR A 280 -3.90 6.00 14.68
C THR A 280 -2.76 4.98 14.61
N ALA A 281 -3.01 3.78 14.09
CA ALA A 281 -2.06 2.68 14.09
C ALA A 281 -1.84 2.11 12.68
N CYS A 282 -0.58 1.78 12.38
CA CYS A 282 -0.18 1.07 11.17
C CYS A 282 0.07 -0.41 11.47
N SER A 283 0.40 -1.19 10.45
CA SER A 283 0.55 -2.64 10.54
C SER A 283 1.50 -3.07 11.66
N ALA A 284 2.63 -2.38 11.84
CA ALA A 284 3.59 -2.68 12.90
C ALA A 284 3.00 -2.49 14.31
N GLN A 285 2.21 -1.43 14.54
CA GLN A 285 1.55 -1.21 15.82
C GLN A 285 0.43 -2.23 16.04
N LEU A 286 -0.33 -2.61 15.01
CA LEU A 286 -1.35 -3.66 15.14
C LEU A 286 -0.73 -5.01 15.53
N LYS A 287 0.44 -5.35 14.96
CA LYS A 287 1.25 -6.50 15.40
C LYS A 287 1.61 -6.40 16.88
N GLN A 288 1.99 -5.22 17.37
CA GLN A 288 2.31 -5.00 18.78
C GLN A 288 1.08 -5.09 19.68
N PHE A 289 -0.04 -4.47 19.31
CA PHE A 289 -1.27 -4.42 20.12
C PHE A 289 -1.93 -5.79 20.22
N SER A 290 -1.83 -6.60 19.17
CA SER A 290 -2.39 -7.96 19.15
C SER A 290 -1.48 -9.03 19.76
N ALA A 291 -0.22 -8.71 20.08
CA ALA A 291 0.76 -9.69 20.55
C ALA A 291 0.36 -10.39 21.86
N THR A 292 -0.47 -9.75 22.69
CA THR A 292 -0.95 -10.29 23.96
C THR A 292 -2.43 -10.67 23.95
N LEU A 293 -3.13 -10.50 22.82
CA LEU A 293 -4.55 -10.82 22.71
C LEU A 293 -4.71 -12.35 22.56
N PRO A 294 -5.41 -13.04 23.48
CA PRO A 294 -5.67 -14.47 23.34
C PRO A 294 -6.53 -14.74 22.10
N LEU A 295 -6.18 -15.78 21.32
CA LEU A 295 -6.90 -16.11 20.08
C LEU A 295 -8.36 -16.52 20.32
N ASP A 296 -8.69 -17.06 21.49
CA ASP A 296 -10.05 -17.40 21.93
C ASP A 296 -10.85 -16.18 22.42
N ASP A 297 -10.23 -14.99 22.53
CA ASP A 297 -10.86 -13.74 22.97
C ASP A 297 -10.89 -12.67 21.87
N VAL A 298 -10.75 -13.07 20.60
CA VAL A 298 -10.80 -12.15 19.45
C VAL A 298 -12.23 -11.89 19.00
N PHE A 299 -13.05 -12.96 18.93
CA PHE A 299 -14.37 -12.92 18.32
C PHE A 299 -15.50 -13.14 19.33
N ARG A 300 -16.64 -12.48 19.11
CA ARG A 300 -17.85 -12.73 19.89
C ARG A 300 -18.37 -14.14 19.62
N PRO A 301 -18.94 -14.83 20.63
CA PRO A 301 -19.59 -16.12 20.42
C PRO A 301 -20.71 -16.02 19.37
N GLY A 302 -20.61 -16.83 18.31
CA GLY A 302 -21.61 -16.86 17.23
C GLY A 302 -21.53 -15.69 16.24
N ALA A 303 -20.41 -14.98 16.17
CA ALA A 303 -20.17 -13.95 15.16
C ALA A 303 -20.42 -14.48 13.74
N ASP A 304 -21.20 -13.74 12.93
CA ASP A 304 -21.43 -14.06 11.51
C ASP A 304 -20.43 -13.34 10.61
N THR A 305 -19.61 -14.11 9.90
CA THR A 305 -18.58 -13.61 8.98
C THR A 305 -18.87 -13.87 7.52
N SER A 306 -20.07 -14.36 7.21
CA SER A 306 -20.40 -14.77 5.86
C SER A 306 -20.34 -13.61 4.86
N ALA A 307 -20.64 -12.38 5.28
CA ALA A 307 -20.52 -11.19 4.44
C ALA A 307 -19.06 -10.89 4.08
N PHE A 308 -18.18 -10.91 5.09
CA PHE A 308 -16.74 -10.73 4.95
C PHE A 308 -16.12 -11.78 4.01
N GLU A 309 -16.46 -13.05 4.23
CA GLU A 309 -15.94 -14.18 3.43
C GLU A 309 -16.34 -14.03 1.96
N ARG A 310 -17.64 -13.82 1.69
CA ARG A 310 -18.15 -13.60 0.32
C ARG A 310 -17.56 -12.37 -0.36
N TYR A 311 -17.25 -11.32 0.41
CA TYR A 311 -16.61 -10.13 -0.12
C TYR A 311 -15.18 -10.47 -0.56
N TYR A 312 -14.37 -11.07 0.32
CA TYR A 312 -12.97 -11.35 0.05
C TYR A 312 -12.73 -12.51 -0.94
N GLU A 313 -13.65 -13.47 -1.06
CA GLU A 313 -13.64 -14.48 -2.12
C GLU A 313 -13.57 -13.84 -3.52
N LYS A 314 -14.22 -12.68 -3.71
CA LYS A 314 -14.22 -11.94 -4.98
C LYS A 314 -12.96 -11.11 -5.20
N GLN A 315 -12.13 -10.96 -4.18
CA GLN A 315 -10.89 -10.17 -4.21
C GLN A 315 -9.64 -11.04 -4.36
N GLU A 316 -9.80 -12.36 -4.39
CA GLU A 316 -8.71 -13.30 -4.64
C GLU A 316 -8.16 -13.14 -6.06
N ALA A 317 -6.86 -13.39 -6.23
CA ALA A 317 -6.22 -13.39 -7.55
C ALA A 317 -6.55 -14.66 -8.38
N LEU A 318 -7.17 -15.67 -7.77
CA LEU A 318 -7.61 -16.88 -8.44
C LEU A 318 -8.65 -16.56 -9.52
N GLY A 319 -8.54 -17.20 -10.67
CA GLY A 319 -9.46 -17.01 -11.79
C GLY A 319 -9.16 -15.80 -12.68
N LEU A 320 -8.18 -14.96 -12.33
CA LEU A 320 -7.78 -13.83 -13.17
C LEU A 320 -7.25 -14.30 -14.54
N ASP A 321 -7.46 -13.45 -15.54
CA ASP A 321 -7.03 -13.65 -16.92
C ASP A 321 -6.01 -12.57 -17.28
N LEU A 322 -4.73 -12.89 -17.03
CA LEU A 322 -3.62 -11.95 -17.23
C LEU A 322 -3.46 -11.58 -18.71
N LYS A 323 -3.04 -10.34 -18.96
CA LYS A 323 -2.92 -9.74 -20.31
C LYS A 323 -1.50 -9.35 -20.69
N VAL A 324 -0.57 -9.44 -19.76
CA VAL A 324 0.84 -9.08 -19.96
C VAL A 324 1.77 -10.10 -19.32
N PRO A 325 2.99 -10.28 -19.85
CA PRO A 325 3.98 -11.17 -19.25
C PRO A 325 4.17 -10.84 -17.77
N THR A 326 4.17 -11.87 -16.94
CA THR A 326 4.15 -11.70 -15.48
C THR A 326 5.22 -12.56 -14.82
N LEU A 327 6.05 -11.95 -13.97
CA LEU A 327 6.95 -12.64 -13.06
C LEU A 327 6.28 -12.70 -11.68
N VAL A 328 6.03 -13.91 -11.17
CA VAL A 328 5.62 -14.16 -9.80
C VAL A 328 6.83 -14.61 -8.98
N VAL A 329 7.04 -13.97 -7.85
CA VAL A 329 8.18 -14.17 -6.95
C VAL A 329 7.69 -14.64 -5.59
N GLN A 330 8.41 -15.57 -4.96
CA GLN A 330 8.12 -16.03 -3.61
C GLN A 330 9.40 -16.28 -2.81
N GLY A 331 9.41 -15.93 -1.52
CA GLY A 331 10.45 -16.37 -0.59
C GLY A 331 10.09 -17.73 0.00
N THR A 332 11.04 -18.68 0.11
CA THR A 332 10.74 -20.03 0.61
C THR A 332 10.55 -20.08 2.13
N ALA A 333 11.01 -19.07 2.86
CA ALA A 333 10.83 -18.93 4.31
C ALA A 333 9.66 -18.00 4.69
N ASP A 334 8.82 -17.63 3.73
CA ASP A 334 7.65 -16.77 3.95
C ASP A 334 6.61 -17.45 4.83
N ARG A 335 6.18 -16.74 5.87
CA ARG A 335 5.18 -17.19 6.86
C ARG A 335 3.92 -16.32 6.87
N GLU A 336 3.91 -15.20 6.14
CA GLU A 336 2.73 -14.34 6.04
C GLU A 336 1.90 -14.74 4.81
N VAL A 337 2.56 -14.96 3.67
CA VAL A 337 1.96 -15.53 2.45
C VAL A 337 2.69 -16.83 2.12
N SER A 338 2.04 -17.96 2.38
CA SER A 338 2.71 -19.25 2.24
C SER A 338 3.15 -19.53 0.80
N PRO A 339 4.31 -20.17 0.58
CA PRO A 339 4.72 -20.59 -0.76
C PRO A 339 3.68 -21.48 -1.46
N ALA A 340 2.99 -22.34 -0.70
CA ALA A 340 1.91 -23.18 -1.23
C ALA A 340 0.72 -22.36 -1.75
N SER A 341 0.34 -21.27 -1.08
CA SER A 341 -0.71 -20.35 -1.55
C SER A 341 -0.31 -19.69 -2.87
N THR A 342 0.93 -19.20 -2.97
CA THR A 342 1.42 -18.57 -4.21
C THR A 342 1.54 -19.59 -5.35
N GLN A 343 2.01 -20.81 -5.09
CA GLN A 343 2.04 -21.89 -6.08
C GLN A 343 0.63 -22.26 -6.57
N ASN A 344 -0.38 -22.22 -5.70
CA ASN A 344 -1.78 -22.43 -6.09
C ASN A 344 -2.27 -21.34 -7.04
N ILE A 345 -1.98 -20.07 -6.75
CA ILE A 345 -2.26 -18.95 -7.66
C ILE A 345 -1.56 -19.15 -9.00
N VAL A 346 -0.26 -19.43 -9.01
CA VAL A 346 0.50 -19.60 -10.26
C VAL A 346 -0.09 -20.74 -11.11
N ARG A 347 -0.41 -21.89 -10.50
CA ARG A 347 -1.01 -23.03 -11.21
C ARG A 347 -2.35 -22.66 -11.82
N ASP A 348 -3.18 -21.96 -11.04
CA ASP A 348 -4.47 -21.47 -11.48
C ASP A 348 -4.33 -20.51 -12.68
N LEU A 349 -3.46 -19.50 -12.58
CA LEU A 349 -3.21 -18.52 -13.65
C LEU A 349 -2.59 -19.16 -14.91
N CYS A 350 -1.66 -20.12 -14.75
CA CYS A 350 -1.06 -20.86 -15.88
C CYS A 350 -2.11 -21.61 -16.72
N ALA A 351 -3.26 -21.98 -16.14
CA ALA A 351 -4.33 -22.62 -16.91
C ALA A 351 -4.99 -21.68 -17.93
N ARG A 352 -4.79 -20.36 -17.81
CA ARG A 352 -5.38 -19.32 -18.67
C ARG A 352 -4.36 -18.47 -19.43
N TYR A 353 -3.14 -18.33 -18.91
CA TYR A 353 -2.13 -17.44 -19.49
C TYR A 353 -0.73 -18.08 -19.46
N GLY A 354 -0.11 -18.20 -20.63
CA GLY A 354 1.15 -18.95 -20.82
C GLY A 354 2.43 -18.16 -20.55
N ASP A 355 2.39 -16.84 -20.43
CA ASP A 355 3.58 -15.99 -20.24
C ASP A 355 3.80 -15.63 -18.76
N ILE A 356 3.80 -16.64 -17.88
CA ILE A 356 4.05 -16.46 -16.44
C ILE A 356 5.32 -17.18 -16.04
N ALA A 357 6.28 -16.42 -15.51
CA ALA A 357 7.46 -16.97 -14.85
C ALA A 357 7.24 -17.01 -13.34
N TYR A 358 7.50 -18.15 -12.70
CA TYR A 358 7.53 -18.28 -11.25
C TYR A 358 8.95 -18.50 -10.75
N ARG A 359 9.35 -17.76 -9.71
CA ARG A 359 10.69 -17.85 -9.10
C ARG A 359 10.60 -17.84 -7.59
N GLU A 360 11.23 -18.84 -6.99
CA GLU A 360 11.41 -18.94 -5.54
C GLU A 360 12.82 -18.47 -5.15
N PHE A 361 12.92 -17.81 -3.99
CA PHE A 361 14.18 -17.32 -3.43
C PHE A 361 14.42 -18.02 -2.10
N GLU A 362 15.45 -18.87 -2.07
CA GLU A 362 15.74 -19.74 -0.94
C GLU A 362 16.10 -18.93 0.31
N GLY A 363 15.44 -19.25 1.43
CA GLY A 363 15.69 -18.63 2.74
C GLY A 363 15.17 -17.20 2.88
N ALA A 364 14.65 -16.58 1.81
CA ALA A 364 14.01 -15.27 1.90
C ALA A 364 12.67 -15.38 2.64
N ASP A 365 12.48 -14.54 3.66
CA ASP A 365 11.19 -14.37 4.33
C ASP A 365 10.26 -13.45 3.52
N HIS A 366 9.07 -13.16 4.07
CA HIS A 366 8.03 -12.38 3.40
C HIS A 366 8.56 -11.04 2.84
N ARG A 367 9.31 -10.28 3.64
CA ARG A 367 9.84 -8.97 3.22
C ARG A 367 11.21 -9.11 2.54
N GLY A 368 11.98 -10.14 2.88
CA GLY A 368 13.27 -10.45 2.27
C GLY A 368 13.17 -10.76 0.78
N ALA A 369 12.03 -11.30 0.33
CA ALA A 369 11.76 -11.55 -1.09
C ALA A 369 11.83 -10.28 -1.96
N ILE A 370 11.56 -9.09 -1.39
CA ILE A 370 11.65 -7.82 -2.10
C ILE A 370 13.07 -7.58 -2.60
N ASP A 371 14.06 -7.63 -1.69
CA ASP A 371 15.45 -7.35 -2.05
C ASP A 371 16.09 -8.50 -2.82
N ALA A 372 15.83 -9.75 -2.38
CA ALA A 372 16.37 -10.96 -3.01
C ALA A 372 15.99 -11.05 -4.50
N SER A 373 14.79 -10.57 -4.86
CA SER A 373 14.28 -10.67 -6.23
C SER A 373 14.73 -9.54 -7.16
N PHE A 374 15.33 -8.46 -6.65
CA PHE A 374 15.60 -7.25 -7.44
C PHE A 374 16.29 -7.53 -8.79
N GLN A 375 17.33 -8.36 -8.79
CA GLN A 375 18.06 -8.67 -10.04
C GLN A 375 17.21 -9.43 -11.04
N SER A 376 16.43 -10.42 -10.58
CA SER A 376 15.52 -11.17 -11.45
C SER A 376 14.41 -10.27 -12.02
N SER A 377 13.84 -9.40 -11.18
CA SER A 377 12.83 -8.42 -11.55
C SER A 377 13.36 -7.43 -12.59
N LEU A 378 14.59 -6.91 -12.38
CA LEU A 378 15.23 -5.99 -13.30
C LEU A 378 15.53 -6.66 -14.64
N THR A 379 16.09 -7.87 -14.65
CA THR A 379 16.35 -8.65 -15.88
C THR A 379 15.06 -8.90 -16.65
N PHE A 380 14.01 -9.36 -15.98
CA PHE A 380 12.70 -9.59 -16.58
C PHE A 380 12.15 -8.34 -17.29
N VAL A 381 12.17 -7.19 -16.60
CA VAL A 381 11.72 -5.92 -17.17
C VAL A 381 12.61 -5.48 -18.35
N GLN A 382 13.93 -5.63 -18.23
CA GLN A 382 14.87 -5.28 -19.30
C GLN A 382 14.71 -6.16 -20.55
N ASP A 383 14.41 -7.45 -20.37
CA ASP A 383 14.12 -8.37 -21.47
C ASP A 383 12.88 -7.91 -22.26
N LEU A 384 11.79 -7.59 -21.57
CA LEU A 384 10.57 -7.06 -22.18
C LEU A 384 10.78 -5.73 -22.89
N ARG A 385 11.60 -4.83 -22.31
CA ARG A 385 11.99 -3.56 -22.95
C ARG A 385 12.78 -3.78 -24.23
N ALA A 386 13.62 -4.82 -24.27
CA ALA A 386 14.38 -5.21 -25.45
C ALA A 386 13.56 -6.00 -26.48
N GLY A 387 12.26 -6.26 -26.22
CA GLY A 387 11.42 -7.08 -27.09
C GLY A 387 11.75 -8.58 -27.05
N ARG A 388 12.44 -9.03 -26.00
CA ARG A 388 12.71 -10.45 -25.75
C ARG A 388 11.56 -11.06 -24.97
N THR A 389 11.32 -12.36 -25.19
CA THR A 389 10.37 -13.15 -24.41
C THR A 389 11.08 -13.73 -23.19
N PRO A 390 10.69 -13.34 -21.95
CA PRO A 390 11.27 -13.93 -20.75
C PRO A 390 10.93 -15.42 -20.61
N PRO A 391 11.78 -16.24 -19.95
CA PRO A 391 11.48 -17.65 -19.74
C PRO A 391 10.24 -17.84 -18.85
N THR A 392 9.28 -18.63 -19.33
CA THR A 392 8.04 -18.98 -18.62
C THR A 392 8.16 -20.30 -17.83
N THR A 393 7.30 -20.48 -16.83
CA THR A 393 7.11 -21.73 -16.06
C THR A 393 5.73 -22.34 -16.26
N CYS A 394 4.84 -21.65 -16.98
CA CYS A 394 3.75 -22.28 -17.71
C CYS A 394 4.31 -22.76 -19.08
#